data_AF-A0A2K1J7M7-F1
#
_entry.id   AF-A0A2K1J7M7-F1
#
_cell.length_a   1.000
_cell.length_b   1.000
_cell.length_c   1.000
_cell.angle_alpha   90.00
_cell.angle_beta   90.00
_cell.angle_gamma   90.00
#
_symmetry.space_group_name_H-M   'P 1'
#
loop_
_entity.id
_entity.type
_entity.pdbx_description
1 polymer ?
#
loop_
_entity_poly.entity_id
_entity_poly.type
_entity_poly.pdbx_seq_one_letter_code
_entity_poly.pdbx_strand_id
1 'polypeptide(L)' 'ELRFLDKKPTTLYCDNQNSIKLGYNHVFYETSKHFEINYHFICEKVESGTIKVEYISSQEQSIDLLTKSL' A
#
# COMPACT_ATOMS: atom_id res chain seq x y z
N GLU A 1 -25.42 -4.28 20.08
CA GLU A 1 -24.42 -3.27 19.66
C GLU A 1 -23.09 -3.96 19.37
N LEU A 2 -22.73 -4.15 18.10
CA LEU A 2 -21.46 -4.76 17.72
C LEU A 2 -20.36 -3.70 17.85
N ARG A 3 -19.67 -3.72 19.00
CA ARG A 3 -18.42 -2.98 19.20
C ARG A 3 -17.36 -3.55 18.27
N PHE A 4 -17.16 -2.92 17.12
CA PHE A 4 -15.99 -3.17 16.30
C PHE A 4 -14.76 -2.69 17.08
N LEU A 5 -14.17 -3.66 17.75
CA LEU A 5 -12.90 -3.63 18.46
C LEU A 5 -11.82 -3.04 17.56
N ASP A 6 -11.03 -2.13 18.12
CA ASP A 6 -9.74 -1.63 17.64
C ASP A 6 -9.57 -1.65 16.12
N LYS A 7 -9.75 -0.49 15.47
CA LYS A 7 -9.37 -0.27 14.06
C LYS A 7 -7.86 -0.49 13.90
N LYS A 8 -7.45 -1.75 13.77
CA LYS A 8 -6.09 -2.12 13.41
C LYS A 8 -5.84 -1.64 11.98
N PRO A 9 -4.64 -1.11 11.68
CA PRO A 9 -4.30 -0.73 10.32
C PRO A 9 -4.51 -1.91 9.37
N THR A 10 -5.06 -1.64 8.19
CA THR A 10 -5.10 -2.64 7.11
C THR A 10 -3.69 -2.82 6.57
N THR A 11 -3.13 -4.03 6.69
CA THR A 11 -1.79 -4.32 6.15
C THR A 11 -1.88 -4.57 4.64
N LEU A 12 -1.19 -3.75 3.86
CA LEU A 12 -0.95 -3.95 2.44
C LEU A 12 0.43 -4.56 2.25
N TYR A 13 0.47 -5.71 1.59
CA TYR A 13 1.71 -6.39 1.25
C TYR A 13 2.17 -5.98 -0.16
N CYS A 14 3.39 -5.49 -0.28
CA CYS A 14 3.96 -5.07 -1.55
C CYS A 14 5.35 -5.70 -1.72
N ASP A 15 5.65 -6.19 -2.90
CA ASP A 15 6.95 -6.77 -3.25
C ASP A 15 7.93 -5.74 -3.84
N ASN A 16 7.40 -4.59 -4.25
CA ASN A 16 8.20 -3.49 -4.74
C ASN A 16 8.62 -2.56 -3.58
N GLN A 17 9.86 -2.72 -3.13
CA GLN A 17 10.44 -1.86 -2.10
C GLN A 17 10.42 -0.36 -2.45
N ASN A 18 10.46 0.00 -3.74
CA ASN A 18 10.33 1.39 -4.16
C ASN A 18 8.91 1.89 -3.92
N SER A 19 7.88 1.09 -4.20
CA SER A 19 6.47 1.43 -3.90
C SER A 19 6.25 1.62 -2.40
N ILE A 20 6.89 0.81 -1.57
CA ILE A 20 6.84 0.96 -0.10
C ILE A 20 7.48 2.27 0.32
N LYS A 21 8.70 2.55 -0.18
CA LYS A 21 9.40 3.81 0.10
C LYS A 21 8.62 5.02 -0.37
N LEU A 22 7.93 4.92 -1.51
CA LEU A 22 7.04 5.95 -2.01
C LEU A 22 5.86 6.18 -1.05
N GLY A 23 5.23 5.13 -0.53
CA GLY A 23 4.13 5.27 0.43
C GLY A 23 4.53 5.88 1.78
N TYR A 24 5.81 5.80 2.16
CA TYR A 24 6.34 6.38 3.41
C TYR A 24 7.09 7.72 3.21
N ASN A 25 7.61 8.00 2.02
CA ASN A 25 8.33 9.24 1.72
C ASN A 25 7.56 9.96 0.62
N HIS A 26 7.03 11.16 0.91
CA HIS A 26 6.41 12.10 -0.04
C HIS A 26 7.40 12.61 -1.11
N VAL A 27 7.95 11.71 -1.94
CA VAL A 27 8.80 12.07 -3.07
C VAL A 27 7.90 12.23 -4.28
N PHE A 28 7.58 13.47 -4.60
CA PHE A 28 6.86 13.82 -5.82
C PHE A 28 7.74 13.55 -7.04
N TYR A 29 7.32 12.57 -7.83
CA TYR A 29 7.71 12.47 -9.23
C TYR A 29 6.63 13.18 -10.05
N GLU A 30 7.02 13.97 -11.06
CA GLU A 30 6.09 14.50 -12.05
C GLU A 30 5.38 13.33 -12.74
N THR A 31 4.20 13.01 -12.22
CA THR A 31 3.37 11.88 -12.63
C THR A 31 2.04 12.46 -13.11
N SER A 32 1.24 11.65 -13.80
CA SER A 32 -0.08 12.12 -14.22
C SER A 32 -0.91 12.52 -12.98
N LYS A 33 -1.72 13.57 -13.11
CA LYS A 33 -2.57 14.10 -12.03
C LYS A 33 -3.42 13.02 -11.32
N HIS A 34 -3.78 11.95 -12.03
CA HIS A 34 -4.51 10.81 -11.48
C HIS A 34 -3.64 9.93 -10.55
N PHE A 35 -2.37 9.75 -10.88
CA PHE A 35 -1.43 9.03 -10.04
C PHE A 35 -1.11 9.84 -8.77
N GLU A 36 -0.93 11.16 -8.91
CA GLU A 36 -0.67 12.09 -7.81
C GLU A 36 -1.77 12.05 -6.73
N ILE A 37 -3.05 12.10 -7.13
CA ILE A 37 -4.19 12.04 -6.20
C ILE A 37 -4.21 10.72 -5.43
N ASN A 38 -4.03 9.60 -6.13
CA ASN A 38 -4.04 8.27 -5.50
C ASN A 38 -2.83 8.09 -4.57
N TYR A 39 -1.67 8.59 -4.98
CA TYR A 39 -0.45 8.55 -4.20
C TYR A 39 -0.61 9.34 -2.89
N HIS A 40 -1.08 10.57 -2.98
CA HIS A 40 -1.28 11.43 -1.81
C HIS A 40 -2.32 10.84 -0.85
N PHE A 41 -3.38 10.22 -1.39
CA PHE A 41 -4.38 9.52 -0.60
C PHE A 41 -3.79 8.34 0.17
N ILE A 42 -2.97 7.51 -0.49
CA ILE A 42 -2.33 6.35 0.16
C ILE A 42 -1.36 6.82 1.25
N CYS A 43 -0.52 7.82 0.97
CA CYS A 43 0.40 8.38 1.96
C CYS A 43 -0.35 8.91 3.19
N GLU A 44 -1.46 9.65 3.01
CA GLU A 44 -2.30 10.12 4.12
C GLU A 44 -2.89 8.97 4.94
N LYS A 45 -3.31 7.86 4.30
CA LYS A 45 -3.82 6.68 5.00
C LYS A 45 -2.73 5.90 5.75
N VAL A 46 -1.50 5.93 5.25
CA VAL A 46 -0.34 5.36 5.93
C VAL A 46 0.05 6.23 7.12
N GLU A 47 0.13 7.55 6.95
CA GLU A 47 0.43 8.52 8.02
C GLU A 47 -0.63 8.52 9.13
N SER A 48 -1.91 8.39 8.78
CA SER A 48 -3.00 8.28 9.76
C SER A 48 -3.05 6.93 10.49
N GLY A 49 -2.17 5.98 10.16
CA GLY A 49 -2.16 4.64 10.74
C GLY A 49 -3.40 3.81 10.39
N THR A 50 -4.13 4.20 9.34
CA THR A 50 -5.27 3.44 8.81
C THR A 50 -4.79 2.28 7.94
N ILE A 51 -3.67 2.46 7.26
CA ILE A 51 -3.03 1.49 6.39
C ILE A 51 -1.58 1.31 6.84
N LYS A 52 -1.09 0.07 6.81
CA LYS A 52 0.32 -0.24 7.02
C LYS A 52 0.84 -0.94 5.77
N VAL A 53 1.92 -0.44 5.17
CA VAL A 53 2.53 -1.12 4.03
C VAL A 53 3.71 -1.96 4.53
N GLU A 54 3.70 -3.25 4.24
CA GLU A 54 4.75 -4.20 4.58
C GLU A 54 5.35 -4.84 3.33
N TYR A 55 6.65 -5.11 3.38
CA TYR A 55 7.34 -5.83 2.32
C TYR A 55 7.03 -7.32 2.40
N ILE A 56 6.66 -7.91 1.27
CA ILE A 56 6.58 -9.37 1.09
C ILE A 56 7.44 -9.74 -0.10
N SER A 57 8.14 -10.87 -0.07
CA SER A 57 8.87 -11.29 -1.26
C SER A 57 7.89 -11.71 -2.37
N SER A 58 8.21 -11.45 -3.65
CA SER A 58 7.35 -11.89 -4.77
C SER A 58 7.16 -13.42 -4.80
N GLN A 59 8.09 -14.18 -4.21
CA GLN A 59 7.98 -15.63 -4.03
C GLN A 59 6.91 -16.03 -3.00
N GLU A 60 6.64 -15.18 -2.01
CA GLU A 60 5.63 -15.39 -0.97
C GLU A 60 4.28 -14.74 -1.31
N GLN A 61 4.22 -13.86 -2.32
CA GLN A 61 2.95 -13.44 -2.91
C GLN A 61 2.33 -14.61 -3.67
N SER A 62 1.48 -15.39 -2.99
CA SER A 62 0.59 -16.38 -3.62
C SER A 62 -0.33 -15.77 -4.69
N ILE A 63 -0.37 -14.43 -4.77
CA ILE A 63 -1.08 -13.65 -5.79
C ILE A 63 -0.39 -13.74 -7.15
N ASP A 64 0.94 -13.83 -7.20
CA ASP A 64 1.68 -13.81 -8.47
C ASP A 64 1.39 -15.06 -9.33
N LEU A 65 1.08 -16.19 -8.68
CA LEU A 65 0.57 -17.40 -9.34
C LEU A 65 -0.82 -17.18 -9.99
N LEU A 66 -1.66 -16.33 -9.39
CA LEU A 66 -2.99 -16.00 -9.89
C LEU A 66 -2.93 -14.92 -10.99
N THR A 67 -2.00 -13.96 -10.93
CA THR A 67 -1.82 -12.93 -11.97
C THR A 67 -0.99 -13.37 -13.16
N LYS A 68 -0.16 -14.40 -13.05
CA LYS A 68 0.58 -15.01 -14.17
C LYS A 68 -0.24 -15.95 -15.03
N SER A 69 -1.48 -16.27 -14.65
CA SER A 69 -2.38 -17.16 -15.38
C SER A 69 -3.27 -16.42 -16.38
N LEU A 70 -2.67 -15.54 -17.20
CA LEU A 70 -3.34 -14.76 -18.26
C LEU A 70 -2.57 -14.85 -19.58
#